data_AF-A0A173W7K8-F1
#
_entry.id   AF-A0A173W7K8-F1
#
_cell.length_a   1.000
_cell.length_b   1.000
_cell.length_c   1.000
_cell.angle_alpha   90.00
_cell.angle_beta   90.00
_cell.angle_gamma   90.00
#
_symmetry.space_group_name_H-M   'P 1'
#
loop_
_entity.id
_entity.type
_entity.pdbx_description
1 polymer ?
#
loop_
_entity_poly.entity_id
_entity_poly.type
_entity_poly.pdbx_seq_one_letter_code
_entity_poly.pdbx_strand_id
1 'polypeptide(L)'
;MENMKTIAVIESCDTKFKEAKFISDFIKNEGLNALVINTATGPAPSYNYDISREEIAESYGTPWKEMEPKSKGEKIDYMKDAVAAYVVKLYEEGKIDGIISVGGLQNTVMAANAMQKLPIGFPKVMATTVASGTRKFDLVVGDKDITVMPAICDFTGLNIVTRQVISNACACCVGMVKCAGQVLTKGDKPVVAVTLMGVTNTGAVAAVEELEKMGLEVIGFHATGVGGATMEDMAANGLVDGILDLTLHELTSEYFGGGFSYGPKAKIRLVESVEKKVPLVISLGGLDFVDFSTSELPDRMDERKYMLHNANTAHIKILPEEAEALGKILAERLSKVTYPVKLLIPTKGMRHNTLEGQELYEPKSDSVLIQTIIENVNDNVEVIVIPHNLDTPEFGVKAAHYIVDEMKKQGKLPQNFGEN
;
A
#
# COMPACT_ATOMS: atom_id res chain seq x y z
N MET A 1 -31.65 20.14 7.14
CA MET A 1 -31.59 18.85 7.85
C MET A 1 -30.32 18.19 7.39
N GLU A 2 -29.42 17.83 8.29
CA GLU A 2 -28.24 17.06 7.93
C GLU A 2 -28.71 15.75 7.28
N ASN A 3 -28.17 15.42 6.11
CA ASN A 3 -28.56 14.20 5.42
C ASN A 3 -28.11 13.01 6.29
N MET A 4 -29.01 12.06 6.57
CA MET A 4 -28.68 10.94 7.44
C MET A 4 -27.61 10.06 6.77
N LYS A 5 -26.45 9.90 7.44
CA LYS A 5 -25.31 9.14 6.91
C LYS A 5 -25.70 7.72 6.55
N THR A 6 -25.08 7.18 5.49
CA THR A 6 -25.43 5.89 4.90
C THR A 6 -24.27 4.91 4.95
N ILE A 7 -24.50 3.70 5.43
CA ILE A 7 -23.53 2.61 5.41
C ILE A 7 -23.90 1.62 4.31
N ALA A 8 -22.97 1.39 3.38
CA ALA A 8 -23.09 0.31 2.40
C ALA A 8 -22.89 -1.05 3.07
N VAL A 9 -23.76 -2.01 2.76
CA VAL A 9 -23.70 -3.38 3.27
C VAL A 9 -23.54 -4.32 2.09
N ILE A 10 -22.34 -4.88 1.89
CA ILE A 10 -22.11 -5.86 0.79
C ILE A 10 -22.40 -7.27 1.29
N GLU A 11 -23.39 -7.93 0.68
CA GLU A 11 -23.74 -9.32 1.00
C GLU A 11 -24.17 -10.13 -0.22
N SER A 12 -23.88 -11.44 -0.19
CA SER A 12 -24.47 -12.42 -1.10
C SER A 12 -25.90 -12.74 -0.64
N CYS A 13 -26.86 -11.92 -1.05
CA CYS A 13 -28.23 -11.94 -0.54
C CYS A 13 -29.07 -13.17 -0.95
N ASP A 14 -28.53 -14.07 -1.76
CA ASP A 14 -29.11 -15.39 -2.05
C ASP A 14 -28.88 -16.40 -0.90
N THR A 15 -27.79 -16.24 -0.15
CA THR A 15 -27.37 -17.15 0.93
C THR A 15 -27.33 -16.46 2.29
N LYS A 16 -27.17 -15.13 2.34
CA LYS A 16 -26.98 -14.32 3.55
C LYS A 16 -28.05 -13.26 3.77
N PHE A 17 -29.26 -13.46 3.23
CA PHE A 17 -30.35 -12.48 3.39
C PHE A 17 -30.76 -12.22 4.84
N LYS A 18 -30.56 -13.19 5.76
CA LYS A 18 -30.88 -13.02 7.19
C LYS A 18 -29.85 -12.13 7.88
N GLU A 19 -28.58 -12.34 7.57
CA GLU A 19 -27.45 -11.55 8.02
C GLU A 19 -27.55 -10.13 7.47
N ALA A 20 -27.79 -9.96 6.16
CA ALA A 20 -28.00 -8.67 5.52
C ALA A 20 -29.12 -7.87 6.19
N LYS A 21 -30.27 -8.52 6.46
CA LYS A 21 -31.37 -7.91 7.21
C LYS A 21 -30.95 -7.51 8.62
N PHE A 22 -30.26 -8.38 9.35
CA PHE A 22 -29.83 -8.10 10.72
C PHE A 22 -28.87 -6.89 10.78
N ILE A 23 -27.92 -6.80 9.84
CA ILE A 23 -27.01 -5.66 9.70
C ILE A 23 -27.79 -4.39 9.38
N SER A 24 -28.69 -4.43 8.39
CA SER A 24 -29.53 -3.31 7.99
C SER A 24 -30.39 -2.79 9.17
N ASP A 25 -31.05 -3.69 9.89
CA ASP A 25 -31.87 -3.35 11.05
C ASP A 25 -31.01 -2.73 12.18
N PHE A 26 -29.81 -3.26 12.45
CA PHE A 26 -28.89 -2.72 13.45
C PHE A 26 -28.50 -1.27 13.11
N ILE A 27 -28.04 -1.03 11.88
CA ILE A 27 -27.61 0.30 11.42
C ILE A 27 -28.76 1.31 11.48
N LYS A 28 -29.97 0.89 11.08
CA LYS A 28 -31.18 1.73 11.15
C LYS A 28 -31.58 2.08 12.58
N ASN A 29 -31.48 1.13 13.50
CA ASN A 29 -31.74 1.37 14.92
C ASN A 29 -30.74 2.36 15.54
N GLU A 30 -29.54 2.47 14.97
CA GLU A 30 -28.52 3.46 15.32
C GLU A 30 -28.75 4.83 14.68
N GLY A 31 -29.87 5.05 13.98
CA GLY A 31 -30.21 6.33 13.37
C GLY A 31 -29.36 6.65 12.13
N LEU A 32 -28.90 5.63 11.42
CA LEU A 32 -28.19 5.73 10.15
C LEU A 32 -28.97 5.02 9.03
N ASN A 33 -28.67 5.34 7.78
CA ASN A 33 -29.18 4.57 6.64
C ASN A 33 -28.31 3.34 6.40
N ALA A 34 -28.92 2.25 5.95
CA ALA A 34 -28.23 1.08 5.43
C ALA A 34 -28.61 0.90 3.96
N LEU A 35 -27.62 0.79 3.08
CA LEU A 35 -27.78 0.51 1.66
C LEU A 35 -27.20 -0.87 1.36
N VAL A 36 -28.07 -1.87 1.23
CA VAL A 36 -27.67 -3.26 1.03
C VAL A 36 -27.43 -3.55 -0.45
N ILE A 37 -26.20 -3.94 -0.77
CA ILE A 37 -25.70 -4.22 -2.13
C ILE A 37 -25.59 -5.74 -2.31
N ASN A 38 -26.39 -6.28 -3.21
CA ASN A 38 -26.43 -7.72 -3.48
C ASN A 38 -25.33 -8.17 -4.44
N THR A 39 -24.42 -9.02 -3.98
CA THR A 39 -23.33 -9.61 -4.79
C THR A 39 -23.55 -11.09 -5.11
N ALA A 40 -24.78 -11.59 -4.95
CA ALA A 40 -25.11 -12.99 -5.18
C ALA A 40 -24.81 -13.47 -6.61
N THR A 41 -23.90 -14.44 -6.74
CA THR A 41 -23.59 -15.08 -8.03
C THR A 41 -24.36 -16.39 -8.27
N GLY A 42 -25.09 -16.88 -7.26
CA GLY A 42 -25.84 -18.14 -7.32
C GLY A 42 -27.19 -18.01 -8.05
N PRO A 43 -27.82 -19.14 -8.42
CA PRO A 43 -29.13 -19.14 -9.09
C PRO A 43 -30.30 -18.93 -8.12
N ALA A 44 -30.07 -18.99 -6.81
CA ALA A 44 -31.12 -18.83 -5.82
C ALA A 44 -31.64 -17.38 -5.78
N PRO A 45 -32.93 -17.18 -5.50
CA PRO A 45 -33.49 -15.84 -5.35
C PRO A 45 -32.81 -15.10 -4.18
N SER A 46 -32.53 -13.82 -4.39
CA SER A 46 -31.97 -12.94 -3.38
C SER A 46 -33.08 -12.15 -2.65
N TYR A 47 -32.86 -11.81 -1.39
CA TYR A 47 -33.82 -11.05 -0.58
C TYR A 47 -33.12 -10.01 0.31
N ASN A 48 -33.87 -9.03 0.82
CA ASN A 48 -33.38 -8.01 1.75
C ASN A 48 -32.20 -7.18 1.23
N TYR A 49 -32.21 -6.83 -0.06
CA TYR A 49 -31.25 -5.92 -0.68
C TYR A 49 -31.95 -4.66 -1.21
N ASP A 50 -31.18 -3.58 -1.36
CA ASP A 50 -31.63 -2.32 -1.97
C ASP A 50 -31.12 -2.19 -3.41
N ILE A 51 -29.88 -2.65 -3.67
CA ILE A 51 -29.26 -2.68 -5.00
C ILE A 51 -29.14 -4.13 -5.47
N SER A 52 -29.65 -4.41 -6.67
CA SER A 52 -29.62 -5.75 -7.27
C SER A 52 -28.28 -6.05 -7.94
N ARG A 53 -27.96 -7.34 -8.11
CA ARG A 53 -26.78 -7.75 -8.89
C ARG A 53 -26.93 -7.39 -10.37
N GLU A 54 -28.17 -7.35 -10.88
CA GLU A 54 -28.48 -6.96 -12.25
C GLU A 54 -28.12 -5.49 -12.47
N GLU A 55 -28.47 -4.60 -11.53
CA GLU A 55 -28.10 -3.18 -11.58
C GLU A 55 -26.58 -2.99 -11.53
N ILE A 56 -25.88 -3.71 -10.65
CA ILE A 56 -24.42 -3.67 -10.55
C ILE A 56 -23.79 -4.08 -11.90
N ALA A 57 -24.24 -5.20 -12.47
CA ALA A 57 -23.72 -5.72 -13.72
C ALA A 57 -24.00 -4.78 -14.91
N GLU A 58 -25.22 -4.25 -15.00
CA GLU A 58 -25.58 -3.24 -16.00
C GLU A 58 -24.72 -1.99 -15.88
N SER A 59 -24.47 -1.49 -14.66
CA SER A 59 -23.60 -0.32 -14.45
C SER A 59 -22.16 -0.54 -14.88
N TYR A 60 -21.68 -1.79 -14.82
CA TYR A 60 -20.33 -2.19 -15.20
C TYR A 60 -20.21 -2.47 -16.71
N GLY A 61 -21.34 -2.51 -17.42
CA GLY A 61 -21.38 -2.63 -18.88
C GLY A 61 -21.66 -4.04 -19.41
N THR A 62 -22.08 -4.99 -18.58
CA THR A 62 -22.52 -6.32 -19.06
C THR A 62 -23.74 -6.80 -18.29
N PRO A 63 -24.90 -6.99 -18.93
CA PRO A 63 -26.09 -7.47 -18.24
C PRO A 63 -25.85 -8.81 -17.54
N TRP A 64 -26.39 -8.99 -16.33
CA TRP A 64 -26.20 -10.21 -15.55
C TRP A 64 -26.63 -11.49 -16.29
N LYS A 65 -27.62 -11.39 -17.18
CA LYS A 65 -28.09 -12.49 -18.05
C LYS A 65 -26.96 -13.12 -18.88
N GLU A 66 -25.95 -12.35 -19.30
CA GLU A 66 -24.79 -12.86 -20.03
C GLU A 66 -23.80 -13.61 -19.12
N MET A 67 -23.83 -13.31 -17.82
CA MET A 67 -23.03 -14.00 -16.81
C MET A 67 -23.69 -15.28 -16.31
N GLU A 68 -25.03 -15.43 -16.38
CA GLU A 68 -25.76 -16.63 -15.96
C GLU A 68 -25.21 -17.97 -16.50
N PRO A 69 -24.83 -18.13 -17.79
CA PRO A 69 -24.29 -19.38 -18.30
C PRO A 69 -22.80 -19.61 -17.95
N LYS A 70 -22.11 -18.62 -17.38
CA LYS A 70 -20.68 -18.70 -17.07
C LYS A 70 -20.41 -19.58 -15.85
N SER A 71 -19.17 -20.03 -15.73
CA SER A 71 -18.71 -20.80 -14.57
C SER A 71 -18.81 -19.99 -13.28
N LYS A 72 -18.78 -20.68 -12.14
CA LYS A 72 -18.78 -20.02 -10.82
C LYS A 72 -17.59 -19.07 -10.65
N GLY A 73 -16.41 -19.45 -11.16
CA GLY A 73 -15.20 -18.63 -11.11
C GLY A 73 -15.38 -17.34 -11.90
N GLU A 74 -15.77 -17.44 -13.17
CA GLU A 74 -15.98 -16.28 -14.05
C GLU A 74 -17.01 -15.29 -13.47
N LYS A 75 -18.09 -15.79 -12.86
CA LYS A 75 -19.10 -14.94 -12.20
C LYS A 75 -18.54 -14.18 -11.00
N ILE A 76 -17.72 -14.85 -10.19
CA ILE A 76 -17.10 -14.25 -9.01
C ILE A 76 -16.09 -13.20 -9.43
N ASP A 77 -15.23 -13.51 -10.40
CA ASP A 77 -14.22 -12.56 -10.89
C ASP A 77 -14.88 -11.31 -11.48
N TYR A 78 -15.91 -11.49 -12.32
CA TYR A 78 -16.69 -10.38 -12.86
C TYR A 78 -17.37 -9.56 -11.75
N MET A 79 -18.12 -10.20 -10.85
CA MET A 79 -18.88 -9.49 -9.81
C MET A 79 -17.97 -8.76 -8.82
N LYS A 80 -16.78 -9.31 -8.54
CA LYS A 80 -15.75 -8.67 -7.71
C LYS A 80 -15.33 -7.31 -8.29
N ASP A 81 -15.07 -7.23 -9.60
CA ASP A 81 -14.69 -5.96 -10.22
C ASP A 81 -15.90 -5.02 -10.39
N ALA A 82 -17.08 -5.57 -10.74
CA ALA A 82 -18.31 -4.80 -10.92
C ALA A 82 -18.78 -4.12 -9.63
N VAL A 83 -18.79 -4.84 -8.50
CA VAL A 83 -19.19 -4.26 -7.20
C VAL A 83 -18.19 -3.20 -6.73
N ALA A 84 -16.90 -3.41 -6.97
CA ALA A 84 -15.88 -2.42 -6.63
C ALA A 84 -16.08 -1.10 -7.41
N ALA A 85 -16.33 -1.19 -8.72
CA ALA A 85 -16.65 -0.02 -9.53
C ALA A 85 -17.94 0.67 -9.07
N TYR A 86 -18.97 -0.09 -8.72
CA TYR A 86 -20.24 0.46 -8.23
C TYR A 86 -20.08 1.18 -6.87
N VAL A 87 -19.30 0.60 -5.95
CA VAL A 87 -19.01 1.22 -4.65
C VAL A 87 -18.20 2.51 -4.80
N VAL A 88 -17.23 2.56 -5.71
CA VAL A 88 -16.50 3.80 -6.02
C VAL A 88 -17.47 4.87 -6.52
N LYS A 89 -18.36 4.52 -7.46
CA LYS A 89 -19.40 5.43 -7.94
C LYS A 89 -20.28 5.96 -6.80
N LEU A 90 -20.74 5.09 -5.89
CA LEU A 90 -21.54 5.52 -4.73
C LEU A 90 -20.78 6.49 -3.82
N TYR A 91 -19.50 6.23 -3.60
CA TYR A 91 -18.63 7.10 -2.80
C TYR A 91 -18.45 8.47 -3.46
N GLU A 92 -18.13 8.50 -4.76
CA GLU A 92 -17.96 9.75 -5.53
C GLU A 92 -19.24 10.57 -5.61
N GLU A 93 -20.41 9.91 -5.66
CA GLU A 93 -21.73 10.55 -5.60
C GLU A 93 -22.14 11.00 -4.19
N GLY A 94 -21.32 10.76 -3.16
CA GLY A 94 -21.61 11.11 -1.77
C GLY A 94 -22.80 10.34 -1.18
N LYS A 95 -23.07 9.14 -1.69
CA LYS A 95 -24.22 8.30 -1.27
C LYS A 95 -23.91 7.37 -0.11
N ILE A 96 -22.62 7.22 0.25
CA ILE A 96 -22.17 6.34 1.33
C ILE A 96 -21.11 7.04 2.18
N ASP A 97 -21.14 6.78 3.48
CA ASP A 97 -20.27 7.34 4.51
C ASP A 97 -19.47 6.25 5.25
N GLY A 98 -19.76 4.99 4.96
CA GLY A 98 -19.04 3.83 5.48
C GLY A 98 -19.45 2.56 4.72
N ILE A 99 -18.68 1.50 4.92
CA ILE A 99 -18.94 0.20 4.31
C ILE A 99 -18.67 -0.94 5.28
N ILE A 100 -19.56 -1.92 5.28
CA ILE A 100 -19.45 -3.15 6.06
C ILE A 100 -19.77 -4.38 5.21
N SER A 101 -19.11 -5.49 5.51
CA SER A 101 -19.48 -6.80 4.99
C SER A 101 -19.16 -7.89 6.00
N VAL A 102 -19.97 -8.95 5.99
CA VAL A 102 -19.82 -10.10 6.87
C VAL A 102 -19.93 -11.40 6.08
N GLY A 103 -18.87 -12.20 6.01
CA GLY A 103 -18.99 -13.44 5.27
C GLY A 103 -17.79 -14.35 5.21
N GLY A 104 -17.97 -15.45 4.49
CA GLY A 104 -16.89 -16.38 4.17
C GLY A 104 -15.98 -15.86 3.07
N LEU A 105 -15.08 -16.72 2.59
CA LEU A 105 -14.04 -16.38 1.61
C LEU A 105 -14.57 -15.62 0.38
N GLN A 106 -15.65 -16.08 -0.24
CA GLN A 106 -16.15 -15.48 -1.49
C GLN A 106 -16.69 -14.06 -1.28
N ASN A 107 -17.49 -13.85 -0.23
CA ASN A 107 -17.98 -12.53 0.14
C ASN A 107 -16.82 -11.60 0.53
N THR A 108 -15.83 -12.15 1.23
CA THR A 108 -14.61 -11.42 1.64
C THR A 108 -13.85 -10.93 0.42
N VAL A 109 -13.64 -11.76 -0.60
CA VAL A 109 -12.93 -11.35 -1.83
C VAL A 109 -13.65 -10.20 -2.54
N MET A 110 -14.98 -10.26 -2.67
CA MET A 110 -15.76 -9.20 -3.31
C MET A 110 -15.75 -7.91 -2.49
N ALA A 111 -16.07 -8.00 -1.20
CA ALA A 111 -16.18 -6.84 -0.33
C ALA A 111 -14.82 -6.19 -0.07
N ALA A 112 -13.76 -6.98 0.17
CA ALA A 112 -12.42 -6.47 0.35
C ALA A 112 -11.92 -5.74 -0.91
N ASN A 113 -12.20 -6.27 -2.10
CA ASN A 113 -11.83 -5.60 -3.35
C ASN A 113 -12.49 -4.21 -3.46
N ALA A 114 -13.79 -4.11 -3.15
CA ALA A 114 -14.50 -2.83 -3.12
C ALA A 114 -13.97 -1.88 -2.04
N MET A 115 -13.75 -2.38 -0.82
CA MET A 115 -13.21 -1.60 0.30
C MET A 115 -11.81 -1.05 -0.03
N GLN A 116 -10.97 -1.82 -0.72
CA GLN A 116 -9.62 -1.41 -1.12
C GLN A 116 -9.60 -0.28 -2.16
N LYS A 117 -10.74 -0.01 -2.84
CA LYS A 117 -10.87 1.14 -3.76
C LYS A 117 -11.26 2.43 -3.06
N LEU A 118 -11.71 2.35 -1.82
CA LEU A 118 -12.09 3.53 -1.04
C LEU A 118 -10.86 4.14 -0.36
N PRO A 119 -10.84 5.46 -0.15
CA PRO A 119 -9.65 6.14 0.36
C PRO A 119 -9.38 5.82 1.84
N ILE A 120 -8.15 6.14 2.26
CA ILE A 120 -7.72 6.03 3.65
C ILE A 120 -8.59 6.94 4.52
N GLY A 121 -9.01 6.46 5.69
CA GLY A 121 -9.85 7.18 6.64
C GLY A 121 -11.36 7.01 6.42
N PHE A 122 -11.79 6.54 5.25
CA PHE A 122 -13.19 6.15 5.04
C PHE A 122 -13.55 4.91 5.89
N PRO A 123 -14.66 4.86 6.64
CA PRO A 123 -15.00 3.70 7.47
C PRO A 123 -15.16 2.40 6.67
N LYS A 124 -14.33 1.39 6.96
CA LYS A 124 -14.32 0.07 6.28
C LYS A 124 -14.20 -1.06 7.30
N VAL A 125 -15.23 -1.92 7.40
CA VAL A 125 -15.25 -3.04 8.36
C VAL A 125 -15.58 -4.37 7.67
N MET A 126 -14.72 -5.37 7.83
CA MET A 126 -14.90 -6.72 7.30
C MET A 126 -14.93 -7.77 8.41
N ALA A 127 -16.06 -8.43 8.66
CA ALA A 127 -16.09 -9.59 9.54
C ALA A 127 -16.01 -10.88 8.72
N THR A 128 -14.94 -11.67 8.88
CA THR A 128 -14.63 -12.77 7.95
C THR A 128 -14.14 -14.05 8.62
N THR A 129 -14.53 -15.18 8.03
CA THR A 129 -14.05 -16.51 8.44
C THR A 129 -12.59 -16.77 8.03
N VAL A 130 -12.00 -15.92 7.19
CA VAL A 130 -10.61 -16.04 6.74
C VAL A 130 -9.65 -15.04 7.39
N ALA A 131 -10.08 -14.39 8.47
CA ALA A 131 -9.24 -13.45 9.23
C ALA A 131 -8.07 -14.13 9.96
N SER A 132 -8.14 -15.45 10.15
CA SER A 132 -7.12 -16.25 10.85
C SER A 132 -6.66 -17.42 9.99
N GLY A 133 -5.36 -17.72 10.01
CA GLY A 133 -4.73 -18.80 9.26
C GLY A 133 -3.43 -18.36 8.59
N THR A 134 -2.92 -19.19 7.68
CA THR A 134 -1.66 -18.98 6.93
C THR A 134 -1.84 -18.24 5.60
N ARG A 135 -3.05 -17.77 5.30
CA ARG A 135 -3.32 -17.04 4.06
C ARG A 135 -2.71 -15.66 4.14
N LYS A 136 -2.26 -15.13 2.99
CA LYS A 136 -1.79 -13.76 2.93
C LYS A 136 -2.95 -12.82 3.26
N PHE A 137 -2.73 -11.96 4.27
CA PHE A 137 -3.73 -11.06 4.80
C PHE A 137 -3.95 -9.83 3.91
N ASP A 138 -2.97 -9.53 3.04
CA ASP A 138 -3.05 -8.53 1.97
C ASP A 138 -4.27 -8.72 1.06
N LEU A 139 -4.77 -9.95 0.90
CA LEU A 139 -6.00 -10.25 0.15
C LEU A 139 -7.24 -9.56 0.74
N VAL A 140 -7.23 -9.23 2.04
CA VAL A 140 -8.32 -8.55 2.73
C VAL A 140 -8.04 -7.05 2.84
N VAL A 141 -6.87 -6.67 3.37
CA VAL A 141 -6.59 -5.27 3.70
C VAL A 141 -5.89 -4.49 2.59
N GLY A 142 -5.14 -5.17 1.72
CA GLY A 142 -4.30 -4.53 0.72
C GLY A 142 -3.36 -3.52 1.37
N ASP A 143 -3.44 -2.27 0.89
CA ASP A 143 -2.74 -1.09 1.39
C ASP A 143 -3.71 -0.06 2.02
N LYS A 144 -4.89 -0.51 2.47
CA LYS A 144 -5.91 0.34 3.07
C LYS A 144 -6.15 0.00 4.54
N ASP A 145 -6.73 0.95 5.26
CA ASP A 145 -7.14 0.88 6.66
C ASP A 145 -8.47 0.13 6.84
N ILE A 146 -8.53 -1.13 6.39
CA ILE A 146 -9.71 -1.99 6.57
C ILE A 146 -9.65 -2.66 7.95
N THR A 147 -10.66 -2.43 8.79
CA THR A 147 -10.78 -3.13 10.07
C THR A 147 -11.32 -4.53 9.84
N VAL A 148 -10.54 -5.56 10.22
CA VAL A 148 -10.92 -6.96 10.04
C VAL A 148 -11.27 -7.61 11.37
N MET A 149 -12.44 -8.24 11.45
CA MET A 149 -12.92 -8.97 12.62
C MET A 149 -13.02 -10.47 12.31
N PRO A 150 -12.39 -11.36 13.10
CA PRO A 150 -12.60 -12.79 12.96
C PRO A 150 -14.06 -13.18 13.22
N ALA A 151 -14.68 -13.90 12.28
CA ALA A 151 -16.05 -14.36 12.37
C ALA A 151 -16.32 -15.37 13.51
N ILE A 152 -15.25 -16.05 13.96
CA ILE A 152 -15.23 -17.17 14.92
C ILE A 152 -15.94 -18.45 14.42
N CYS A 153 -17.13 -18.32 13.85
CA CYS A 153 -17.89 -19.42 13.25
C CYS A 153 -18.40 -19.02 11.86
N ASP A 154 -18.87 -20.00 11.10
CA ASP A 154 -19.39 -19.75 9.75
C ASP A 154 -20.76 -19.05 9.77
N PHE A 155 -21.03 -18.27 8.72
CA PHE A 155 -22.29 -17.52 8.56
C PHE A 155 -23.33 -18.38 7.82
N THR A 156 -23.86 -19.36 8.54
CA THR A 156 -24.95 -20.27 8.10
C THR A 156 -26.28 -19.92 8.76
N GLY A 157 -26.47 -18.63 9.10
CA GLY A 157 -27.59 -18.13 9.87
C GLY A 157 -27.19 -17.41 11.16
N LEU A 158 -28.21 -16.87 11.83
CA LEU A 158 -28.07 -16.13 13.08
C LEU A 158 -28.17 -17.05 14.30
N ASN A 159 -27.05 -17.29 14.97
CA ASN A 159 -26.93 -18.03 16.22
C ASN A 159 -26.35 -17.14 17.33
N ILE A 160 -26.12 -17.69 18.53
CA ILE A 160 -25.62 -16.93 19.69
C ILE A 160 -24.26 -16.25 19.41
N VAL A 161 -23.41 -16.87 18.58
CA VAL A 161 -22.08 -16.35 18.22
C VAL A 161 -22.18 -15.37 17.07
N THR A 162 -22.80 -15.75 15.95
CA THR A 162 -22.87 -14.87 14.76
C THR A 162 -23.62 -13.58 15.06
N ARG A 163 -24.68 -13.61 15.88
CA ARG A 163 -25.36 -12.38 16.33
C ARG A 163 -24.43 -11.44 17.07
N GLN A 164 -23.62 -11.96 17.99
CA GLN A 164 -22.69 -11.14 18.76
C GLN A 164 -21.58 -10.56 17.88
N VAL A 165 -20.99 -11.38 17.01
CA VAL A 165 -19.90 -10.93 16.12
C VAL A 165 -20.40 -9.92 15.10
N ILE A 166 -21.55 -10.17 14.47
CA ILE A 166 -22.17 -9.20 13.54
C ILE A 166 -22.50 -7.90 14.28
N SER A 167 -23.05 -7.96 15.50
CA SER A 167 -23.34 -6.76 16.30
C SER A 167 -22.08 -5.96 16.61
N ASN A 168 -20.98 -6.62 16.98
CA ASN A 168 -19.69 -5.95 17.23
C ASN A 168 -19.15 -5.30 15.95
N ALA A 169 -19.24 -5.97 14.81
CA ALA A 169 -18.82 -5.41 13.52
C ALA A 169 -19.67 -4.19 13.12
N CYS A 170 -20.99 -4.26 13.31
CA CYS A 170 -21.90 -3.15 13.07
C CYS A 170 -21.59 -1.97 14.00
N ALA A 171 -21.44 -2.23 15.31
CA ALA A 171 -21.10 -1.20 16.30
C ALA A 171 -19.75 -0.52 15.98
N CYS A 172 -18.76 -1.30 15.51
CA CYS A 172 -17.49 -0.77 15.04
C CYS A 172 -17.69 0.18 13.85
N CYS A 173 -18.39 -0.26 12.80
CA CYS A 173 -18.61 0.56 11.60
C CYS A 173 -19.44 1.82 11.91
N VAL A 174 -20.53 1.67 12.68
CA VAL A 174 -21.37 2.78 13.15
C VAL A 174 -20.55 3.78 13.96
N GLY A 175 -19.70 3.29 14.88
CA GLY A 175 -18.82 4.13 15.69
C GLY A 175 -17.81 4.90 14.83
N MET A 176 -17.18 4.24 13.86
CA MET A 176 -16.31 4.91 12.89
C MET A 176 -17.09 6.01 12.15
N VAL A 177 -18.23 5.70 11.55
CA VAL A 177 -19.04 6.66 10.76
C VAL A 177 -19.53 7.86 11.59
N LYS A 178 -19.93 7.64 12.85
CA LYS A 178 -20.42 8.70 13.73
C LYS A 178 -19.29 9.57 14.30
N CYS A 179 -18.14 8.98 14.64
CA CYS A 179 -17.19 9.61 15.56
C CYS A 179 -15.82 9.93 14.97
N ALA A 180 -15.38 9.27 13.89
CA ALA A 180 -13.97 9.37 13.46
C ALA A 180 -13.77 9.37 11.93
N GLY A 181 -14.58 8.61 11.20
CA GLY A 181 -14.47 8.35 9.77
C GLY A 181 -14.40 9.63 8.95
N GLN A 182 -13.20 10.02 8.58
CA GLN A 182 -12.91 11.16 7.74
C GLN A 182 -11.82 10.73 6.77
N VAL A 183 -12.07 10.98 5.50
CA VAL A 183 -11.08 10.71 4.45
C VAL A 183 -9.82 11.50 4.76
N LEU A 184 -8.67 10.83 4.68
CA LEU A 184 -7.38 11.47 4.88
C LEU A 184 -7.22 12.61 3.88
N THR A 185 -7.02 13.81 4.41
CA THR A 185 -6.76 15.02 3.64
C THR A 185 -5.46 15.63 4.10
N LYS A 186 -4.78 16.30 3.18
CA LYS A 186 -3.56 17.03 3.49
C LYS A 186 -3.91 18.32 4.23
N GLY A 187 -3.20 18.61 5.32
CA GLY A 187 -3.29 19.88 6.03
C GLY A 187 -2.55 21.02 5.33
N ASP A 188 -2.33 22.12 6.07
CA ASP A 188 -1.62 23.31 5.56
C ASP A 188 -0.10 23.12 5.48
N LYS A 189 0.45 22.15 6.24
CA LYS A 189 1.89 21.88 6.23
C LYS A 189 2.27 21.09 4.97
N PRO A 190 3.39 21.45 4.32
CA PRO A 190 3.97 20.63 3.27
C PRO A 190 4.32 19.24 3.80
N VAL A 191 3.97 18.19 3.04
CA VAL A 191 4.19 16.80 3.43
C VAL A 191 5.33 16.17 2.64
N VAL A 192 6.28 15.53 3.34
CA VAL A 192 7.34 14.73 2.72
C VAL A 192 7.20 13.26 3.09
N ALA A 193 7.20 12.39 2.09
CA ALA A 193 7.31 10.96 2.32
C ALA A 193 8.77 10.53 2.41
N VAL A 194 9.10 9.63 3.34
CA VAL A 194 10.44 9.08 3.52
C VAL A 194 10.35 7.56 3.55
N THR A 195 11.13 6.87 2.70
CA THR A 195 11.22 5.40 2.76
C THR A 195 12.37 4.95 3.65
N LEU A 196 12.13 3.90 4.43
CA LEU A 196 13.12 3.35 5.36
C LEU A 196 12.98 1.84 5.52
N MET A 197 14.01 1.23 6.07
CA MET A 197 14.01 -0.09 6.67
C MET A 197 14.81 -0.06 7.96
N GLY A 198 14.73 -1.13 8.75
CA GLY A 198 15.63 -1.29 9.92
C GLY A 198 17.11 -1.11 9.56
N VAL A 199 17.49 -1.46 8.32
CA VAL A 199 18.87 -1.33 7.80
C VAL A 199 19.30 0.07 7.37
N THR A 200 18.36 1.01 7.24
CA THR A 200 18.56 2.40 6.84
C THR A 200 18.00 3.40 7.86
N ASN A 201 17.58 2.90 9.02
CA ASN A 201 16.77 3.63 10.00
C ASN A 201 17.46 4.85 10.60
N THR A 202 18.76 4.75 10.94
CA THR A 202 19.52 5.85 11.54
C THR A 202 19.58 7.05 10.59
N GLY A 203 19.86 6.80 9.31
CA GLY A 203 19.87 7.85 8.29
C GLY A 203 18.47 8.41 8.03
N ALA A 204 17.46 7.54 7.91
CA ALA A 204 16.10 7.97 7.66
C ALA A 204 15.49 8.78 8.82
N VAL A 205 15.68 8.35 10.07
CA VAL A 205 15.21 9.08 11.26
C VAL A 205 15.89 10.45 11.36
N ALA A 206 17.19 10.54 11.10
CA ALA A 206 17.87 11.83 11.09
C ALA A 206 17.33 12.77 10.00
N ALA A 207 16.94 12.24 8.84
CA ALA A 207 16.27 13.03 7.80
C ALA A 207 14.88 13.50 8.25
N VAL A 208 14.08 12.62 8.87
CA VAL A 208 12.76 12.94 9.42
C VAL A 208 12.86 14.06 10.46
N GLU A 209 13.72 13.91 11.47
CA GLU A 209 13.92 14.89 12.53
C GLU A 209 14.34 16.26 11.95
N GLU A 210 15.16 16.26 10.91
CA GLU A 210 15.62 17.50 10.28
C GLU A 210 14.51 18.20 9.47
N LEU A 211 13.70 17.43 8.73
CA LEU A 211 12.53 17.95 8.02
C LEU A 211 11.47 18.51 8.99
N GLU A 212 11.23 17.83 10.11
CA GLU A 212 10.31 18.28 11.16
C GLU A 212 10.78 19.60 11.80
N LYS A 213 12.09 19.75 12.08
CA LYS A 213 12.67 21.01 12.56
C LYS A 213 12.44 22.17 11.58
N MET A 214 12.43 21.88 10.28
CA MET A 214 12.15 22.87 9.24
C MET A 214 10.64 23.16 9.07
N GLY A 215 9.77 22.48 9.81
CA GLY A 215 8.33 22.72 9.83
C GLY A 215 7.53 21.91 8.81
N LEU A 216 8.13 20.89 8.18
CA LEU A 216 7.40 19.95 7.33
C LEU A 216 6.70 18.87 8.17
N GLU A 217 5.66 18.29 7.61
CA GLU A 217 5.07 17.05 8.09
C GLU A 217 5.70 15.88 7.34
N VAL A 218 6.05 14.80 8.05
CA VAL A 218 6.82 13.70 7.47
C VAL A 218 6.09 12.38 7.67
N ILE A 219 5.98 11.58 6.61
CA ILE A 219 5.36 10.26 6.63
C ILE A 219 6.42 9.21 6.31
N GLY A 220 6.73 8.35 7.28
CA GLY A 220 7.65 7.24 7.11
C GLY A 220 6.98 5.99 6.51
N PHE A 221 7.58 5.41 5.48
CA PHE A 221 7.12 4.19 4.83
C PHE A 221 8.17 3.09 4.92
N HIS A 222 7.82 1.96 5.52
CA HIS A 222 8.70 0.80 5.57
C HIS A 222 8.76 0.14 4.19
N ALA A 223 9.94 0.04 3.58
CA ALA A 223 10.15 -0.54 2.25
C ALA A 223 10.10 -2.09 2.26
N THR A 224 8.98 -2.65 2.75
CA THR A 224 8.72 -4.10 2.86
C THR A 224 7.62 -4.56 1.91
N GLY A 225 7.51 -3.93 0.75
CA GLY A 225 6.63 -4.29 -0.36
C GLY A 225 5.40 -3.40 -0.49
N VAL A 226 4.67 -3.22 0.61
CA VAL A 226 3.43 -2.40 0.60
C VAL A 226 3.72 -0.93 0.89
N GLY A 227 4.75 -0.63 1.69
CA GLY A 227 5.00 0.75 2.14
C GLY A 227 5.33 1.68 0.99
N GLY A 228 6.24 1.30 0.10
CA GLY A 228 6.57 2.14 -1.04
C GLY A 228 5.44 2.27 -2.06
N ALA A 229 4.66 1.20 -2.29
CA ALA A 229 3.47 1.30 -3.12
C ALA A 229 2.42 2.26 -2.52
N THR A 230 2.25 2.23 -1.19
CA THR A 230 1.35 3.16 -0.48
C THR A 230 1.85 4.60 -0.62
N MET A 231 3.16 4.82 -0.53
CA MET A 231 3.77 6.12 -0.76
C MET A 231 3.50 6.65 -2.18
N GLU A 232 3.69 5.82 -3.21
CA GLU A 232 3.39 6.16 -4.61
C GLU A 232 1.93 6.58 -4.78
N ASP A 233 0.99 5.75 -4.30
CA ASP A 233 -0.45 6.05 -4.34
C ASP A 233 -0.76 7.39 -3.64
N MET A 234 -0.19 7.64 -2.46
CA MET A 234 -0.41 8.89 -1.70
C MET A 234 0.14 10.11 -2.42
N ALA A 235 1.32 10.00 -3.02
CA ALA A 235 1.92 11.06 -3.81
C ALA A 235 1.13 11.34 -5.08
N ALA A 236 0.69 10.31 -5.78
CA ALA A 236 -0.10 10.44 -7.00
C ALA A 236 -1.47 11.09 -6.79
N ASN A 237 -2.03 10.93 -5.58
CA ASN A 237 -3.28 11.55 -5.14
C ASN A 237 -3.08 12.92 -4.45
N GLY A 238 -1.87 13.46 -4.43
CA GLY A 238 -1.59 14.82 -3.94
C GLY A 238 -1.55 14.98 -2.42
N LEU A 239 -1.47 13.87 -1.67
CA LEU A 239 -1.30 13.89 -0.21
C LEU A 239 0.14 14.16 0.22
N VAL A 240 1.10 14.01 -0.70
CA VAL A 240 2.53 14.22 -0.48
C VAL A 240 3.03 15.29 -1.45
N ASP A 241 3.84 16.24 -0.95
CA ASP A 241 4.42 17.34 -1.72
C ASP A 241 5.85 17.09 -2.18
N GLY A 242 6.56 16.13 -1.56
CA GLY A 242 7.89 15.70 -1.96
C GLY A 242 8.21 14.31 -1.44
N ILE A 243 9.08 13.59 -2.14
CA ILE A 243 9.50 12.24 -1.77
C ILE A 243 11.02 12.22 -1.55
N LEU A 244 11.41 11.77 -0.36
CA LEU A 244 12.78 11.40 -0.03
C LEU A 244 12.87 9.87 0.03
N ASP A 245 13.10 9.25 -1.12
CA ASP A 245 13.13 7.80 -1.27
C ASP A 245 14.53 7.24 -0.95
N LEU A 246 14.84 7.09 0.33
CA LEU A 246 16.16 6.60 0.77
C LEU A 246 16.33 5.10 0.55
N THR A 247 15.23 4.34 0.54
CA THR A 247 15.24 2.86 0.55
C THR A 247 14.39 2.28 -0.58
N LEU A 248 15.08 1.73 -1.58
CA LEU A 248 14.54 1.16 -2.83
C LEU A 248 14.51 -0.39 -2.83
N HIS A 249 14.68 -1.04 -1.68
CA HIS A 249 14.73 -2.50 -1.53
C HIS A 249 13.59 -3.27 -2.23
N GLU A 250 12.40 -2.68 -2.35
CA GLU A 250 11.26 -3.30 -3.03
C GLU A 250 11.54 -3.59 -4.52
N LEU A 251 12.43 -2.84 -5.18
CA LEU A 251 12.90 -3.16 -6.54
C LEU A 251 13.74 -4.44 -6.56
N THR A 252 14.53 -4.67 -5.52
CA THR A 252 15.28 -5.91 -5.35
C THR A 252 14.33 -7.10 -5.16
N SER A 253 13.33 -6.97 -4.29
CA SER A 253 12.30 -8.01 -4.14
C SER A 253 11.50 -8.25 -5.43
N GLU A 254 11.20 -7.21 -6.23
CA GLU A 254 10.58 -7.34 -7.55
C GLU A 254 11.43 -8.19 -8.51
N TYR A 255 12.74 -7.93 -8.58
CA TYR A 255 13.67 -8.68 -9.43
C TYR A 255 13.71 -10.17 -9.10
N PHE A 256 13.74 -10.52 -7.81
CA PHE A 256 13.71 -11.92 -7.37
C PHE A 256 12.32 -12.56 -7.50
N GLY A 257 11.26 -11.77 -7.67
CA GLY A 257 9.87 -12.25 -7.70
C GLY A 257 9.43 -12.91 -6.39
N GLY A 258 10.09 -12.60 -5.28
CA GLY A 258 9.96 -13.27 -4.00
C GLY A 258 10.72 -12.58 -2.88
N GLY A 259 10.74 -13.22 -1.72
CA GLY A 259 11.28 -12.62 -0.50
C GLY A 259 10.20 -12.02 0.41
N PHE A 260 10.60 -11.65 1.62
CA PHE A 260 9.68 -11.16 2.64
C PHE A 260 9.08 -9.81 2.26
N SER A 261 9.86 -8.97 1.56
CA SER A 261 9.44 -7.65 1.11
C SER A 261 8.80 -7.63 -0.30
N TYR A 262 8.51 -8.79 -0.90
CA TYR A 262 7.87 -8.83 -2.22
C TYR A 262 6.36 -8.57 -2.15
N GLY A 263 5.91 -7.59 -2.93
CA GLY A 263 4.50 -7.35 -3.22
C GLY A 263 4.29 -7.07 -4.71
N PRO A 264 3.20 -7.53 -5.36
CA PRO A 264 2.94 -7.25 -6.78
C PRO A 264 2.83 -5.77 -7.13
N LYS A 265 2.62 -4.90 -6.12
CA LYS A 265 2.62 -3.44 -6.29
C LYS A 265 4.04 -2.83 -6.28
N ALA A 266 5.10 -3.57 -5.98
CA ALA A 266 6.48 -3.05 -6.12
C ALA A 266 6.76 -2.49 -7.52
N LYS A 267 6.08 -3.02 -8.55
CA LYS A 267 6.15 -2.55 -9.94
C LYS A 267 5.77 -1.08 -10.16
N ILE A 268 5.08 -0.43 -9.22
CA ILE A 268 4.71 1.00 -9.31
C ILE A 268 5.75 1.93 -8.67
N ARG A 269 6.77 1.39 -8.01
CA ARG A 269 7.89 2.18 -7.46
C ARG A 269 8.59 2.97 -8.56
N LEU A 270 8.78 4.26 -8.31
CA LEU A 270 9.34 5.26 -9.22
C LEU A 270 8.59 5.34 -10.56
N VAL A 271 7.27 5.07 -10.56
CA VAL A 271 6.40 5.21 -11.73
C VAL A 271 5.39 6.31 -11.53
N GLU A 272 4.48 6.16 -10.57
CA GLU A 272 3.33 7.05 -10.45
C GLU A 272 3.75 8.45 -9.99
N SER A 273 4.61 8.53 -8.98
CA SER A 273 5.22 9.78 -8.51
C SER A 273 6.03 10.50 -9.60
N VAL A 274 6.75 9.73 -10.43
CA VAL A 274 7.51 10.24 -11.58
C VAL A 274 6.58 10.79 -12.66
N GLU A 275 5.51 10.07 -13.01
CA GLU A 275 4.50 10.55 -13.96
C GLU A 275 3.80 11.82 -13.48
N LYS A 276 3.60 11.95 -12.15
CA LYS A 276 2.98 13.10 -11.49
C LYS A 276 3.95 14.24 -11.21
N LYS A 277 5.24 14.06 -11.51
CA LYS A 277 6.31 15.05 -11.31
C LYS A 277 6.38 15.55 -9.87
N VAL A 278 6.28 14.64 -8.91
CA VAL A 278 6.47 14.97 -7.49
C VAL A 278 7.96 15.25 -7.27
N PRO A 279 8.35 16.33 -6.55
CA PRO A 279 9.74 16.57 -6.16
C PRO A 279 10.33 15.32 -5.54
N LEU A 280 11.47 14.89 -6.09
CA LEU A 280 11.99 13.55 -5.82
C LEU A 280 13.50 13.61 -5.58
N VAL A 281 13.91 13.09 -4.43
CA VAL A 281 15.29 12.81 -4.08
C VAL A 281 15.37 11.35 -3.68
N ILE A 282 16.26 10.60 -4.31
CA ILE A 282 16.38 9.15 -4.10
C ILE A 282 17.78 8.77 -3.62
N SER A 283 17.89 7.63 -2.95
CA SER A 283 19.15 6.96 -2.68
C SER A 283 19.06 5.45 -2.94
N LEU A 284 20.14 4.72 -2.70
CA LEU A 284 20.31 3.33 -3.11
C LEU A 284 20.04 2.33 -1.97
N GLY A 285 19.42 2.77 -0.88
CA GLY A 285 19.22 1.97 0.31
C GLY A 285 18.51 0.66 0.02
N GLY A 286 19.16 -0.43 0.42
CA GLY A 286 18.62 -1.77 0.29
C GLY A 286 18.53 -2.33 -1.13
N LEU A 287 19.06 -1.67 -2.16
CA LEU A 287 19.18 -2.30 -3.48
C LEU A 287 20.19 -3.45 -3.49
N ASP A 288 21.14 -3.45 -2.55
CA ASP A 288 22.26 -4.38 -2.49
C ASP A 288 21.92 -5.76 -1.90
N PHE A 289 20.70 -5.97 -1.40
CA PHE A 289 20.33 -7.21 -0.73
C PHE A 289 18.87 -7.57 -0.95
N VAL A 290 18.54 -8.83 -0.65
CA VAL A 290 17.17 -9.33 -0.59
C VAL A 290 16.92 -10.04 0.74
N ASP A 291 15.69 -9.99 1.24
CA ASP A 291 15.25 -10.67 2.44
C ASP A 291 14.44 -11.94 2.12
N PHE A 292 14.84 -13.09 2.66
CA PHE A 292 14.10 -14.34 2.45
C PHE A 292 13.84 -15.08 3.75
N SER A 293 12.75 -15.86 3.76
CA SER A 293 12.56 -16.89 4.76
C SER A 293 13.72 -17.88 4.70
N THR A 294 14.21 -18.35 5.84
CA THR A 294 15.24 -19.40 5.90
C THR A 294 14.78 -20.72 5.27
N SER A 295 13.47 -20.90 5.05
CA SER A 295 12.88 -22.04 4.33
C SER A 295 12.76 -21.85 2.82
N GLU A 296 13.02 -20.66 2.30
CA GLU A 296 12.75 -20.28 0.89
C GLU A 296 13.93 -19.51 0.29
N LEU A 297 15.17 -19.77 0.74
CA LEU A 297 16.35 -19.06 0.28
C LEU A 297 16.49 -19.11 -1.26
N PRO A 298 16.96 -18.02 -1.90
CA PRO A 298 17.21 -17.98 -3.33
C PRO A 298 18.36 -18.93 -3.73
N ASP A 299 18.49 -19.22 -5.02
CA ASP A 299 19.56 -20.07 -5.53
C ASP A 299 20.96 -19.46 -5.30
N ARG A 300 22.00 -20.30 -5.42
CA ARG A 300 23.43 -19.91 -5.35
C ARG A 300 23.85 -19.35 -3.99
N MET A 301 23.27 -19.85 -2.90
CA MET A 301 23.65 -19.42 -1.53
C MET A 301 25.12 -19.68 -1.18
N ASP A 302 25.77 -20.63 -1.87
CA ASP A 302 27.20 -20.92 -1.75
C ASP A 302 28.09 -19.80 -2.31
N GLU A 303 27.54 -18.94 -3.17
CA GLU A 303 28.22 -17.78 -3.76
C GLU A 303 27.92 -16.46 -3.01
N ARG A 304 27.00 -16.48 -2.05
CA ARG A 304 26.42 -15.27 -1.45
C ARG A 304 26.92 -15.04 -0.03
N LYS A 305 27.12 -13.76 0.30
CA LYS A 305 27.20 -13.30 1.69
C LYS A 305 25.77 -13.17 2.24
N TYR A 306 25.54 -13.65 3.45
CA TYR A 306 24.27 -13.50 4.12
C TYR A 306 24.44 -13.39 5.64
N MET A 307 23.44 -12.81 6.29
CA MET A 307 23.33 -12.70 7.74
C MET A 307 21.91 -13.06 8.14
N LEU A 308 21.74 -13.79 9.24
CA LEU A 308 20.41 -14.01 9.82
C LEU A 308 19.94 -12.72 10.50
N HIS A 309 18.86 -12.13 10.00
CA HIS A 309 18.19 -11.01 10.66
C HIS A 309 17.45 -11.48 11.91
N ASN A 310 16.85 -12.68 11.84
CA ASN A 310 16.27 -13.40 12.97
C ASN A 310 16.27 -14.91 12.66
N ALA A 311 15.64 -15.74 13.52
CA ALA A 311 15.61 -17.20 13.34
C ALA A 311 14.97 -17.67 12.02
N ASN A 312 14.11 -16.85 11.42
CA ASN A 312 13.32 -17.19 10.24
C ASN A 312 13.62 -16.32 9.02
N THR A 313 14.46 -15.28 9.13
CA THR A 313 14.72 -14.32 8.04
C THR A 313 16.21 -14.10 7.85
N ALA A 314 16.67 -14.17 6.60
CA ALA A 314 18.05 -13.88 6.21
C ALA A 314 18.11 -12.62 5.32
N HIS A 315 19.10 -11.77 5.54
CA HIS A 315 19.50 -10.71 4.60
C HIS A 315 20.63 -11.24 3.73
N ILE A 316 20.42 -11.23 2.42
CA ILE A 316 21.26 -11.93 1.46
C ILE A 316 21.79 -10.91 0.45
N LYS A 317 23.12 -10.78 0.37
CA LYS A 317 23.77 -9.86 -0.56
C LYS A 317 23.58 -10.36 -2.00
N ILE A 318 23.32 -9.44 -2.92
CA ILE A 318 23.17 -9.76 -4.34
C ILE A 318 24.54 -9.99 -5.01
N LEU A 319 24.50 -10.73 -6.12
CA LEU A 319 25.65 -11.01 -6.96
C LEU A 319 25.89 -9.87 -7.97
N PRO A 320 27.10 -9.72 -8.52
CA PRO A 320 27.41 -8.64 -9.47
C PRO A 320 26.49 -8.56 -10.70
N GLU A 321 26.09 -9.70 -11.26
CA GLU A 321 25.16 -9.77 -12.40
C GLU A 321 23.73 -9.38 -12.03
N GLU A 322 23.31 -9.63 -10.79
CA GLU A 322 22.01 -9.21 -10.26
C GLU A 322 22.03 -7.71 -9.95
N ALA A 323 23.16 -7.19 -9.46
CA ALA A 323 23.43 -5.77 -9.29
C ALA A 323 23.37 -5.02 -10.62
N GLU A 324 23.94 -5.57 -11.70
CA GLU A 324 23.82 -4.99 -13.05
C GLU A 324 22.35 -4.98 -13.51
N ALA A 325 21.64 -6.09 -13.34
CA ALA A 325 20.22 -6.17 -13.72
C ALA A 325 19.35 -5.18 -12.94
N LEU A 326 19.56 -5.07 -11.62
CA LEU A 326 18.87 -4.11 -10.77
C LEU A 326 19.21 -2.66 -11.12
N GLY A 327 20.47 -2.38 -11.43
CA GLY A 327 20.90 -1.07 -11.91
C GLY A 327 20.18 -0.67 -13.19
N LYS A 328 20.00 -1.61 -14.13
CA LYS A 328 19.20 -1.38 -15.35
C LYS A 328 17.73 -1.14 -15.05
N ILE A 329 17.11 -1.91 -14.15
CA ILE A 329 15.71 -1.70 -13.74
C ILE A 329 15.53 -0.29 -13.19
N LEU A 330 16.37 0.15 -12.25
CA LEU A 330 16.29 1.50 -11.70
C LEU A 330 16.52 2.56 -12.78
N ALA A 331 17.56 2.39 -13.62
CA ALA A 331 17.84 3.33 -14.70
C ALA A 331 16.68 3.44 -15.70
N GLU A 332 16.00 2.33 -16.03
CA GLU A 332 14.80 2.34 -16.88
C GLU A 332 13.66 3.14 -16.26
N ARG A 333 13.42 3.05 -14.95
CA ARG A 333 12.44 3.92 -14.26
C ARG A 333 12.84 5.38 -14.36
N LEU A 334 14.11 5.68 -14.06
CA LEU A 334 14.64 7.05 -14.06
C LEU A 334 14.76 7.66 -15.47
N SER A 335 14.90 6.84 -16.52
CA SER A 335 14.95 7.30 -17.91
C SER A 335 13.66 8.04 -18.33
N LYS A 336 12.54 7.77 -17.65
CA LYS A 336 11.23 8.41 -17.87
C LYS A 336 11.08 9.75 -17.17
N VAL A 337 12.01 10.12 -16.29
CA VAL A 337 12.00 11.40 -15.58
C VAL A 337 12.21 12.54 -16.58
N THR A 338 11.30 13.52 -16.56
CA THR A 338 11.30 14.71 -17.45
C THR A 338 11.41 16.03 -16.67
N TYR A 339 11.88 15.97 -15.43
CA TYR A 339 12.00 17.09 -14.50
C TYR A 339 13.19 16.83 -13.56
N PRO A 340 13.76 17.85 -12.90
CA PRO A 340 14.95 17.63 -12.06
C PRO A 340 14.69 16.64 -10.91
N VAL A 341 15.58 15.67 -10.77
CA VAL A 341 15.61 14.67 -9.69
C VAL A 341 17.04 14.55 -9.20
N LYS A 342 17.23 14.32 -7.89
CA LYS A 342 18.57 14.08 -7.32
C LYS A 342 18.73 12.62 -6.93
N LEU A 343 19.84 12.02 -7.34
CA LEU A 343 20.26 10.68 -6.95
C LEU A 343 21.46 10.77 -6.00
N LEU A 344 21.25 10.42 -4.73
CA LEU A 344 22.26 10.46 -3.68
C LEU A 344 22.99 9.11 -3.59
N ILE A 345 24.30 9.10 -3.88
CA ILE A 345 25.15 7.91 -3.85
C ILE A 345 25.95 7.86 -2.53
N PRO A 346 25.67 6.91 -1.61
CA PRO A 346 26.45 6.73 -0.38
C PRO A 346 27.74 5.95 -0.66
N THR A 347 28.91 6.60 -0.55
CA THR A 347 30.19 5.94 -0.91
C THR A 347 30.72 4.98 0.15
N LYS A 348 30.14 4.94 1.36
CA LYS A 348 30.58 4.05 2.44
C LYS A 348 29.54 2.98 2.78
N GLY A 349 28.69 2.65 1.82
CA GLY A 349 27.69 1.58 1.94
C GLY A 349 26.25 2.08 1.97
N MET A 350 25.35 1.25 1.43
CA MET A 350 23.94 1.59 1.21
C MET A 350 23.05 1.37 2.44
N ARG A 351 23.60 0.78 3.51
CA ARG A 351 22.90 0.42 4.75
C ARG A 351 23.88 0.01 5.85
N HIS A 352 23.42 -0.21 7.08
CA HIS A 352 24.30 -0.80 8.10
C HIS A 352 24.78 -2.21 7.72
N ASN A 353 25.85 -2.67 8.38
CA ASN A 353 26.54 -3.95 8.11
C ASN A 353 27.23 -4.04 6.73
N THR A 354 27.43 -2.92 6.04
CA THR A 354 28.10 -2.84 4.72
C THR A 354 29.38 -2.00 4.72
N LEU A 355 29.97 -1.70 5.89
CA LEU A 355 31.31 -1.11 5.99
C LEU A 355 32.39 -2.18 5.87
N GLU A 356 33.61 -1.76 5.48
CA GLU A 356 34.77 -2.65 5.44
C GLU A 356 34.95 -3.42 6.76
N GLY A 357 35.07 -4.75 6.65
CA GLY A 357 35.15 -5.67 7.80
C GLY A 357 33.80 -6.16 8.34
N GLN A 358 32.66 -5.66 7.86
CA GLN A 358 31.33 -6.16 8.22
C GLN A 358 30.87 -7.31 7.31
N GLU A 359 29.96 -8.16 7.81
CA GLU A 359 29.56 -9.42 7.15
C GLU A 359 28.99 -9.25 5.74
N LEU A 360 28.29 -8.15 5.46
CA LEU A 360 27.62 -7.89 4.19
C LEU A 360 28.38 -6.88 3.32
N TYR A 361 29.64 -6.58 3.66
CA TYR A 361 30.51 -5.76 2.82
C TYR A 361 30.86 -6.50 1.53
N GLU A 362 30.37 -6.03 0.38
CA GLU A 362 30.69 -6.59 -0.94
C GLU A 362 30.89 -5.46 -1.96
N PRO A 363 32.10 -4.88 -2.03
CA PRO A 363 32.35 -3.70 -2.86
C PRO A 363 32.21 -3.98 -4.34
N LYS A 364 32.33 -5.25 -4.80
CA LYS A 364 32.19 -5.60 -6.21
C LYS A 364 30.74 -5.42 -6.67
N SER A 365 29.78 -6.02 -5.98
CA SER A 365 28.35 -5.87 -6.32
C SER A 365 27.90 -4.42 -6.19
N ASP A 366 28.33 -3.73 -5.12
CA ASP A 366 27.97 -2.33 -4.89
C ASP A 366 28.52 -1.40 -6.01
N SER A 367 29.76 -1.64 -6.46
CA SER A 367 30.36 -0.87 -7.55
C SER A 367 29.67 -1.13 -8.88
N VAL A 368 29.33 -2.38 -9.19
CA VAL A 368 28.60 -2.71 -10.42
C VAL A 368 27.23 -2.04 -10.42
N LEU A 369 26.48 -2.14 -9.32
CA LEU A 369 25.18 -1.48 -9.18
C LEU A 369 25.28 0.03 -9.42
N ILE A 370 26.18 0.72 -8.71
CA ILE A 370 26.35 2.17 -8.82
C ILE A 370 26.77 2.57 -10.24
N GLN A 371 27.74 1.87 -10.82
CA GLN A 371 28.25 2.20 -12.16
C GLN A 371 27.17 2.01 -13.21
N THR A 372 26.44 0.90 -13.16
CA THR A 372 25.34 0.64 -14.10
C THR A 372 24.26 1.74 -14.02
N ILE A 373 23.93 2.22 -12.82
CA ILE A 373 22.95 3.31 -12.68
C ILE A 373 23.51 4.60 -13.30
N ILE A 374 24.72 5.01 -12.94
CA ILE A 374 25.33 6.26 -13.42
C ILE A 374 25.46 6.29 -14.94
N GLU A 375 25.79 5.16 -15.57
CA GLU A 375 25.95 5.07 -17.03
C GLU A 375 24.62 5.13 -17.80
N ASN A 376 23.48 4.90 -17.14
CA ASN A 376 22.18 4.75 -17.81
C ASN A 376 21.11 5.75 -17.37
N VAL A 377 21.37 6.62 -16.38
CA VAL A 377 20.45 7.72 -16.03
C VAL A 377 20.50 8.84 -17.08
N ASN A 378 19.38 9.56 -17.23
CA ASN A 378 19.28 10.69 -18.16
C ASN A 378 19.74 12.01 -17.52
N ASP A 379 19.86 13.06 -18.34
CA ASP A 379 20.34 14.39 -17.91
C ASP A 379 19.44 15.12 -16.88
N ASN A 380 18.22 14.63 -16.64
CA ASN A 380 17.35 15.19 -15.60
C ASN A 380 17.70 14.68 -14.19
N VAL A 381 18.55 13.65 -14.09
CA VAL A 381 18.99 13.07 -12.82
C VAL A 381 20.36 13.62 -12.43
N GLU A 382 20.39 14.49 -11.43
CA GLU A 382 21.63 15.00 -10.84
C GLU A 382 22.21 13.95 -9.89
N VAL A 383 23.36 13.37 -10.24
CA VAL A 383 24.08 12.42 -9.39
C VAL A 383 24.93 13.16 -8.37
N ILE A 384 24.68 12.90 -7.09
CA ILE A 384 25.35 13.55 -5.95
C ILE A 384 26.02 12.49 -5.09
N VAL A 385 27.34 12.61 -4.95
CA VAL A 385 28.15 11.67 -4.17
C VAL A 385 28.27 12.16 -2.72
N ILE A 386 27.89 11.31 -1.76
CA ILE A 386 27.94 11.63 -0.33
C ILE A 386 28.92 10.67 0.37
N PRO A 387 30.00 11.19 1.00
CA PRO A 387 31.09 10.36 1.55
C PRO A 387 30.75 9.72 2.91
N HIS A 388 29.54 9.19 3.03
CA HIS A 388 28.98 8.57 4.23
C HIS A 388 28.31 7.25 3.88
N ASN A 389 28.04 6.44 4.90
CA ASN A 389 27.13 5.32 4.77
C ASN A 389 25.71 5.88 4.86
N LEU A 390 24.77 5.33 4.11
CA LEU A 390 23.38 5.81 4.11
C LEU A 390 22.78 5.79 5.52
N ASP A 391 23.09 4.75 6.32
CA ASP A 391 22.58 4.59 7.68
C ASP A 391 23.36 5.44 8.71
N THR A 392 23.68 6.69 8.37
CA THR A 392 24.34 7.65 9.28
C THR A 392 23.55 8.95 9.38
N PRO A 393 23.56 9.62 10.54
CA PRO A 393 22.85 10.89 10.69
C PRO A 393 23.31 11.96 9.68
N GLU A 394 24.60 12.01 9.36
CA GLU A 394 25.16 12.97 8.41
C GLU A 394 24.62 12.79 7.00
N PHE A 395 24.36 11.53 6.58
CA PHE A 395 23.72 11.26 5.30
C PHE A 395 22.26 11.73 5.33
N GLY A 396 21.53 11.36 6.38
CA GLY A 396 20.11 11.72 6.57
C GLY A 396 19.86 13.23 6.53
N VAL A 397 20.62 13.99 7.32
CA VAL A 397 20.52 15.46 7.38
C VAL A 397 20.78 16.08 6.00
N LYS A 398 21.83 15.65 5.29
CA LYS A 398 22.10 16.14 3.93
C LYS A 398 20.96 15.82 2.97
N ALA A 399 20.41 14.61 3.05
CA ALA A 399 19.32 14.16 2.21
C ALA A 399 18.03 15.00 2.43
N ALA A 400 17.74 15.35 3.69
CA ALA A 400 16.65 16.27 4.06
C ALA A 400 16.81 17.65 3.40
N HIS A 401 18.00 18.25 3.44
CA HIS A 401 18.23 19.53 2.75
C HIS A 401 18.05 19.41 1.23
N TYR A 402 18.50 18.31 0.62
CA TYR A 402 18.35 18.12 -0.83
C TYR A 402 16.89 18.07 -1.29
N ILE A 403 16.00 17.43 -0.51
CA ILE A 403 14.57 17.40 -0.84
C ILE A 403 13.90 18.75 -0.63
N VAL A 404 14.26 19.50 0.42
CA VAL A 404 13.78 20.87 0.62
C VAL A 404 14.18 21.78 -0.54
N ASP A 405 15.43 21.71 -0.97
CA ASP A 405 15.91 22.46 -2.14
C ASP A 405 15.12 22.10 -3.41
N GLU A 406 14.82 20.81 -3.60
CA GLU A 406 14.07 20.35 -4.77
C GLU A 406 12.62 20.84 -4.73
N MET A 407 11.99 20.78 -3.57
CA MET A 407 10.65 21.32 -3.34
C MET A 407 10.59 22.84 -3.54
N LYS A 408 11.63 23.59 -3.15
CA LYS A 408 11.76 25.04 -3.45
C LYS A 408 11.86 25.29 -4.96
N LYS A 409 12.73 24.57 -5.66
CA LYS A 409 12.92 24.72 -7.13
C LYS A 409 11.63 24.48 -7.90
N GLN A 410 10.83 23.52 -7.46
CA GLN A 410 9.56 23.15 -8.09
C GLN A 410 8.35 23.94 -7.56
N GLY A 411 8.56 24.95 -6.71
CA GLY A 411 7.50 25.83 -6.22
C GLY A 411 6.54 25.20 -5.20
N LYS A 412 6.91 24.05 -4.61
CA LYS A 412 6.18 23.43 -3.49
C LYS A 412 6.47 24.12 -2.16
N LEU A 413 7.62 24.79 -2.05
CA LEU A 413 8.00 25.60 -0.91
C LEU A 413 8.40 27.02 -1.34
N PRO A 414 8.17 28.04 -0.48
CA PRO A 414 8.75 29.37 -0.67
C PRO A 414 10.29 29.33 -0.74
N GLN A 415 10.90 30.22 -1.51
CA GLN A 415 12.38 30.26 -1.63
C GLN A 415 13.07 30.50 -0.28
N ASN A 416 12.47 31.34 0.58
CA ASN A 416 12.93 31.62 1.94
C ASN A 416 12.47 30.60 2.99
N PHE A 417 11.90 29.45 2.58
CA PHE A 417 11.47 28.42 3.53
C PHE A 417 12.66 27.89 4.35
N GLY A 418 12.54 27.83 5.67
CA GLY A 418 13.60 27.40 6.58
C GLY A 418 14.69 28.44 6.86
N GLU A 419 14.58 29.66 6.30
CA GLU A 419 15.41 30.80 6.68
C GLU A 419 14.73 31.53 7.85
N ASN A 420 15.17 31.28 9.08
CA ASN A 420 14.78 32.03 10.28
C ASN A 420 15.77 33.14 10.59
#